data_AF-A0AA42QAP8-F1
#
_entry.id   AF-A0AA42QAP8-F1
#
_cell.length_a   1.000
_cell.length_b   1.000
_cell.length_c   1.000
_cell.angle_alpha   90.00
_cell.angle_beta   90.00
_cell.angle_gamma   90.00
#
_symmetry.space_group_name_H-M   'P 1'
#
loop_
_entity.id
_entity.type
_entity.pdbx_description
1 polymer ?
#
loop_
_entity_poly.entity_id
_entity_poly.type
_entity_poly.pdbx_seq_one_letter_code
_entity_poly.pdbx_strand_id
1 'polypeptide(L)' 'MKKSELPVKTCAVCGLPFTWRKKWARCWDEVRYCSECCRRSR' A
#
# COMPACT_ATOMS: atom_id res chain seq x y z
N MET A 1 -5.40 -1.18 -21.58
CA MET A 1 -4.83 -1.87 -20.40
C MET A 1 -5.80 -1.71 -19.24
N LYS A 2 -6.33 -2.82 -18.71
CA LYS A 2 -7.39 -2.83 -17.71
C LYS A 2 -6.81 -2.37 -16.35
N LYS A 3 -7.46 -1.41 -15.68
CA LYS A 3 -7.06 -0.84 -14.37
C LYS A 3 -7.03 -1.85 -13.20
N SER A 4 -7.30 -3.13 -13.47
CA SER A 4 -7.58 -4.18 -12.48
C SER A 4 -6.34 -4.99 -12.05
N GLU A 5 -5.16 -4.72 -12.60
CA GLU A 5 -3.94 -5.53 -12.34
C GLU A 5 -2.92 -4.80 -11.44
N LEU A 6 -3.33 -3.72 -10.77
CA LEU A 6 -2.43 -3.04 -9.85
C LEU A 6 -2.12 -3.96 -8.66
N PRO A 7 -0.85 -4.09 -8.25
CA PRO A 7 -0.49 -4.96 -7.16
C PRO A 7 -1.18 -4.49 -5.88
N VAL A 8 -1.74 -5.44 -5.14
CA VAL A 8 -2.43 -5.22 -3.87
C VAL A 8 -1.53 -5.77 -2.76
N LYS A 9 -1.35 -5.00 -1.68
CA LYS A 9 -0.64 -5.41 -0.47
C LYS A 9 -1.56 -5.32 0.73
N THR A 10 -1.25 -6.07 1.78
CA THR A 10 -2.01 -6.04 3.05
C THR A 10 -1.32 -5.11 4.03
N CYS A 11 -2.09 -4.23 4.69
CA CYS A 11 -1.54 -3.33 5.70
C CYS A 11 -1.20 -4.10 6.98
N ALA A 12 0.04 -3.98 7.47
CA ALA A 12 0.48 -4.66 8.69
C ALA A 12 -0.16 -4.13 9.99
N VAL A 13 -0.85 -2.98 9.96
CA VAL A 13 -1.49 -2.37 11.15
C VAL A 13 -2.99 -2.59 11.19
N CYS A 14 -3.70 -2.28 10.09
CA CYS A 14 -5.16 -2.44 10.04
C CYS A 14 -5.63 -3.72 9.36
N GLY A 15 -4.72 -4.52 8.77
CA GLY A 15 -5.07 -5.75 8.05
C GLY A 15 -5.82 -5.54 6.73
N LEU A 16 -6.10 -4.30 6.34
CA LEU A 16 -6.87 -4.02 5.13
C LEU A 16 -6.00 -4.14 3.87
N PRO A 17 -6.53 -4.73 2.78
CA PRO A 17 -5.88 -4.74 1.49
C PRO A 17 -5.87 -3.33 0.89
N PHE A 18 -4.75 -2.93 0.30
CA PHE A 18 -4.60 -1.65 -0.36
C PHE A 18 -3.85 -1.78 -1.67
N THR A 19 -4.33 -1.08 -2.68
CA THR A 19 -3.81 -1.14 -4.05
C THR A 19 -2.66 -0.16 -4.24
N TRP A 20 -1.72 -0.50 -5.12
CA TRP A 20 -0.64 0.37 -5.55
C TRP A 20 -1.15 1.77 -5.93
N ARG A 21 -0.39 2.79 -5.53
CA ARG A 21 -0.62 4.20 -5.87
C ARG A 21 0.63 4.78 -6.52
N LYS A 22 0.45 5.71 -7.45
CA LYS A 22 1.57 6.41 -8.13
C LYS A 22 2.60 7.00 -7.17
N LYS A 23 2.18 7.49 -5.99
CA LYS A 23 3.11 8.03 -4.97
C LYS A 23 4.12 7.00 -4.43
N TRP A 24 3.84 5.71 -4.62
CA TRP A 24 4.70 4.61 -4.18
C TRP A 24 5.54 4.03 -5.31
N ALA A 25 5.54 4.61 -6.51
CA ALA A 25 6.30 4.09 -7.66
C ALA A 25 7.78 3.81 -7.34
N ARG A 26 8.38 4.57 -6.42
CA ARG A 26 9.81 4.48 -6.07
C ARG A 26 10.11 3.59 -4.86
N CYS A 27 9.13 3.36 -3.99
CA CYS A 27 9.32 2.69 -2.70
C CYS A 27 8.27 1.60 -2.45
N TRP A 28 7.59 1.13 -3.50
CA TRP A 28 6.47 0.19 -3.35
C TRP A 28 6.87 -1.07 -2.60
N ASP A 29 8.09 -1.56 -2.82
CA ASP A 29 8.63 -2.73 -2.13
C ASP A 29 8.64 -2.55 -0.59
N GLU A 30 9.09 -1.38 -0.12
CA GLU A 30 9.16 -1.01 1.30
C GLU A 30 7.80 -0.63 1.91
N VAL A 31 6.78 -0.34 1.09
CA VAL A 31 5.46 0.07 1.58
C VAL A 31 4.71 -1.13 2.16
N ARG A 32 4.56 -1.12 3.49
CA ARG A 32 3.82 -2.14 4.29
C ARG A 32 2.50 -1.63 4.88
N TYR A 33 2.20 -0.35 4.71
CA TYR A 33 1.07 0.32 5.37
C TYR A 33 0.20 1.05 4.35
N CYS A 34 -1.12 0.99 4.52
CA CYS A 34 -2.07 1.63 3.61
C CYS A 34 -2.05 3.17 3.67
N SER A 35 -1.58 3.73 4.78
CA SER A 35 -1.57 5.16 5.06
C SER A 35 -0.42 5.57 5.99
N GLU A 36 -0.11 6.86 6.04
CA GLU A 36 0.86 7.40 6.99
C GLU A 36 0.40 7.32 8.44
N CYS A 37 -0.91 7.37 8.68
CA CYS A 37 -1.49 7.14 10.01
C CYS A 37 -1.11 5.74 10.51
N CYS A 38 -1.35 4.70 9.71
CA CYS A 38 -0.94 3.33 10.05
C CYS A 38 0.59 3.21 10.19
N ARG A 39 1.38 3.93 9.40
CA ARG A 39 2.85 3.95 9.56
C ARG A 39 3.27 4.56 10.91
N ARG A 40 2.61 5.63 11.36
CA ARG A 40 2.91 6.33 12.63
C ARG A 40 2.32 5.66 13.86
N SER A 41 1.33 4.80 13.69
CA SER A 41 0.64 4.10 14.79
C SER A 41 1.34 2.82 15.25
N ARG A 42 2.52 2.50 14.71
CA ARG A 42 3.37 1.38 15.13
C ARG A 42 4.29 1.80 16.26
#